data_AF-A0A528AB05-F1
#
_entry.id   AF-A0A528AB05-F1
#
_cell.length_a   1.000
_cell.length_b   1.000
_cell.length_c   1.000
_cell.angle_alpha   90.00
_cell.angle_beta   90.00
_cell.angle_gamma   90.00
#
_symmetry.space_group_name_H-M   'P 1'
#
loop_
_entity.id
_entity.type
_entity.pdbx_description
1 polymer ?
#
loop_
_entity_poly.entity_id
_entity_poly.type
_entity_poly.pdbx_seq_one_letter_code
_entity_poly.pdbx_strand_id
1 'polypeptide(L)'
;MIDRRTLLLMSMALWSASASAASRRRSPSPQTFDYGPARLDVYSLDGASSLPVVLFIHGGAWRAGNRTNVDVKPAFLLDNGFCFVSIDYRLLPKADVAIQADDVEQAYRYVRANIARYGGDPNRIAVMGHSAGGHLAALTGLRGGLPGVAALVLNDTRAYDLEVLARSGGMTPAYARAFPDPAQWRALSPATHVGSRKHPPTFIAYSRASGREAASRAFAERLRATGTEVTLFDGSAYSHMSINRDFGDEGDALTGAVMIFLKAALG
;
A
#
# COMPACT_ATOMS: atom_id res chain seq x y z
N MET A 1 35.30 -32.43 -59.80
CA MET A 1 34.90 -32.59 -58.39
C MET A 1 35.31 -31.31 -57.68
N ILE A 2 34.36 -30.70 -56.96
CA ILE A 2 34.43 -29.41 -56.23
C ILE A 2 34.30 -28.16 -57.10
N ASP A 3 33.11 -27.57 -57.09
CA ASP A 3 32.85 -26.19 -57.54
C ASP A 3 32.61 -25.30 -56.29
N ARG A 4 33.31 -24.16 -56.27
CA ARG A 4 33.22 -23.12 -55.25
C ARG A 4 32.70 -21.88 -55.95
N ARG A 5 31.46 -21.46 -55.65
CA ARG A 5 31.04 -20.05 -55.45
C ARG A 5 29.52 -19.97 -55.34
N THR A 6 29.02 -19.88 -54.11
CA THR A 6 27.66 -19.42 -53.83
C THR A 6 27.76 -18.23 -52.89
N LEU A 7 27.46 -17.03 -53.42
CA LEU A 7 27.31 -15.80 -52.66
C LEU A 7 25.93 -15.82 -51.99
N LEU A 8 25.90 -15.90 -50.66
CA LEU A 8 24.72 -15.66 -49.84
C LEU A 8 24.70 -14.17 -49.44
N LEU A 9 23.78 -13.41 -50.04
CA LEU A 9 23.40 -12.08 -49.56
C LEU A 9 22.37 -12.25 -48.44
N MET A 10 22.80 -12.06 -47.19
CA MET A 10 21.90 -11.89 -46.05
C MET A 10 21.32 -10.47 -46.06
N SER A 11 20.02 -10.35 -46.31
CA SER A 11 19.25 -9.14 -46.00
C SER A 11 18.92 -9.14 -44.50
N MET A 12 19.62 -8.32 -43.72
CA MET A 12 19.17 -7.96 -42.38
C MET A 12 18.04 -6.93 -42.48
N ALA A 13 16.80 -7.39 -42.31
CA ALA A 13 15.70 -6.50 -41.99
C ALA A 13 15.87 -6.00 -40.56
N LEU A 14 16.23 -4.74 -40.39
CA LEU A 14 16.17 -4.04 -39.10
C LEU A 14 14.70 -3.85 -38.72
N TRP A 15 14.21 -4.67 -37.80
CA TRP A 15 13.07 -4.30 -36.98
C TRP A 15 13.52 -3.19 -36.03
N SER A 16 13.22 -1.93 -36.39
CA SER A 16 13.19 -0.86 -35.41
C SER A 16 12.01 -1.13 -34.47
N ALA A 17 12.28 -1.80 -33.35
CA ALA A 17 11.38 -1.75 -32.21
C ALA A 17 11.32 -0.29 -31.75
N SER A 18 10.27 0.42 -32.15
CA SER A 18 9.87 1.67 -31.51
C SER A 18 9.37 1.35 -30.10
N ALA A 19 10.30 1.08 -29.20
CA ALA A 19 10.05 1.24 -27.78
C ALA A 19 9.83 2.74 -27.58
N SER A 20 8.56 3.16 -27.55
CA SER A 20 8.20 4.42 -26.92
C SER A 20 8.68 4.32 -25.47
N ALA A 21 9.86 4.89 -25.20
CA ALA A 21 10.25 5.23 -23.85
C ALA A 21 9.28 6.32 -23.41
N ALA A 22 8.10 5.92 -22.95
CA ALA A 22 7.24 6.80 -22.16
C ALA A 22 8.13 7.31 -21.03
N SER A 23 8.47 8.60 -21.10
CA SER A 23 9.16 9.31 -20.04
C SER A 23 8.44 8.97 -18.74
N ARG A 24 9.09 8.21 -17.84
CA ARG A 24 8.55 7.99 -16.50
C ARG A 24 8.37 9.37 -15.91
N ARG A 25 7.11 9.78 -15.68
CA ARG A 25 6.78 11.08 -15.08
C ARG A 25 7.63 11.26 -13.82
N ARG A 26 8.45 12.30 -13.78
CA ARG A 26 9.23 12.62 -12.58
C ARG A 26 8.27 13.11 -11.53
N SER A 27 8.10 12.34 -10.45
CA SER A 27 7.45 12.81 -9.24
C SER A 27 8.15 14.09 -8.74
N PRO A 28 7.41 15.10 -8.28
CA PRO A 28 8.02 16.26 -7.65
C PRO A 28 8.85 15.82 -6.43
N SER A 29 9.92 16.56 -6.16
CA SER A 29 10.76 16.30 -5.00
C SER A 29 9.95 16.47 -3.71
N PRO A 30 9.97 15.50 -2.78
CA PRO A 30 9.25 15.65 -1.52
C PRO A 30 9.96 16.64 -0.60
N GLN A 31 9.22 17.12 0.40
CA GLN A 31 9.78 17.68 1.61
C GLN A 31 9.86 16.59 2.69
N THR A 32 11.05 16.31 3.21
CA THR A 32 11.28 15.29 4.24
C THR A 32 11.20 15.90 5.64
N PHE A 33 10.47 15.25 6.54
CA PHE A 33 10.33 15.64 7.94
C PHE A 33 10.63 14.49 8.89
N ASP A 34 11.12 14.82 10.08
CA ASP A 34 11.21 13.91 11.21
C ASP A 34 9.92 14.00 12.03
N TYR A 35 9.30 12.86 12.32
CA TYR A 35 8.08 12.79 13.13
C TYR A 35 8.33 12.17 14.52
N GLY A 36 9.59 11.98 14.90
CA GLY A 36 10.04 11.40 16.17
C GLY A 36 10.84 10.12 15.96
N PRO A 37 10.18 8.95 15.82
CA PRO A 37 10.87 7.67 15.71
C PRO A 37 11.47 7.40 14.31
N ALA A 38 10.99 8.10 13.28
CA ALA A 38 11.47 7.98 11.90
C ALA A 38 11.09 9.22 11.07
N ARG A 39 11.18 9.11 9.73
CA ARG A 39 10.96 10.21 8.78
C ARG A 39 9.76 9.97 7.87
N LEU A 40 9.20 11.05 7.34
CA LEU A 40 8.18 11.01 6.30
C LEU A 40 8.50 12.00 5.18
N ASP A 41 7.99 11.72 4.00
CA ASP A 41 8.08 12.56 2.80
C ASP A 41 6.69 13.09 2.45
N VAL A 42 6.54 14.41 2.36
CA VAL A 42 5.33 15.09 1.90
C VAL A 42 5.51 15.51 0.46
N TYR A 43 4.59 15.08 -0.39
CA TYR A 43 4.46 15.47 -1.79
C TYR A 43 3.19 16.31 -1.93
N SER A 44 3.35 17.54 -2.41
CA SER A 44 2.29 18.53 -2.54
C SER A 44 2.53 19.40 -3.79
N LEU A 45 1.45 19.98 -4.33
CA LEU A 45 1.54 20.98 -5.38
C LEU A 45 1.61 22.38 -4.77
N ASP A 46 2.41 23.26 -5.35
CA ASP A 46 2.51 24.65 -4.91
C ASP A 46 1.15 25.36 -5.07
N GLY A 47 0.73 26.09 -4.04
CA GLY A 47 -0.55 26.80 -4.02
C GLY A 47 -1.79 25.90 -3.82
N ALA A 48 -1.62 24.58 -3.68
CA ALA A 48 -2.72 23.70 -3.31
C ALA A 48 -3.25 24.03 -1.90
N SER A 49 -4.56 23.85 -1.71
CA SER A 49 -5.21 24.04 -0.42
C SER A 49 -6.34 23.04 -0.23
N SER A 50 -6.48 22.54 1.00
CA SER A 50 -7.57 21.65 1.43
C SER A 50 -7.77 20.37 0.59
N LEU A 51 -6.69 19.83 0.01
CA LEU A 51 -6.75 18.60 -0.77
C LEU A 51 -6.87 17.36 0.13
N PRO A 52 -7.62 16.31 -0.29
CA PRO A 52 -7.58 15.02 0.40
C PRO A 52 -6.15 14.45 0.41
N VAL A 53 -5.82 13.70 1.45
CA VAL A 53 -4.47 13.17 1.71
C VAL A 53 -4.47 11.65 1.63
N VAL A 54 -3.51 11.09 0.91
CA VAL A 54 -3.17 9.66 1.00
C VAL A 54 -1.87 9.51 1.80
N LEU A 55 -1.97 8.88 2.98
CA LEU A 55 -0.82 8.45 3.78
C LEU A 55 -0.46 7.01 3.41
N PHE A 56 0.70 6.81 2.81
CA PHE A 56 1.18 5.53 2.31
C PHE A 56 2.18 4.86 3.26
N ILE A 57 1.97 3.57 3.48
CA ILE A 57 2.83 2.70 4.28
C ILE A 57 3.43 1.62 3.37
N HIS A 58 4.74 1.65 3.22
CA HIS A 58 5.44 0.73 2.31
C HIS A 58 5.38 -0.74 2.79
N GLY A 59 5.53 -1.67 1.84
CA GLY A 59 5.74 -3.09 2.14
C GLY A 59 7.21 -3.43 2.44
N GLY A 60 7.53 -4.72 2.50
CA GLY A 60 8.91 -5.18 2.74
C GLY A 60 9.05 -6.16 3.91
N ALA A 61 8.00 -6.94 4.17
CA ALA A 61 7.99 -7.99 5.19
C ALA A 61 8.48 -7.51 6.57
N TRP A 62 8.06 -6.30 6.98
CA TRP A 62 8.37 -5.68 8.28
C TRP A 62 9.87 -5.45 8.56
N ARG A 63 10.75 -5.73 7.59
CA ARG A 63 12.21 -5.74 7.76
C ARG A 63 12.98 -4.97 6.70
N ALA A 64 12.28 -4.49 5.67
CA ALA A 64 12.87 -3.80 4.53
C ALA A 64 11.89 -2.75 3.99
N GLY A 65 12.41 -1.93 3.09
CA GLY A 65 11.69 -0.81 2.48
C GLY A 65 11.95 0.51 3.17
N ASN A 66 11.41 1.57 2.60
CA ASN A 66 11.48 2.94 3.13
C ASN A 66 10.43 3.81 2.41
N ARG A 67 10.28 5.06 2.86
CA ARG A 67 9.35 6.05 2.33
C ARG A 67 9.57 6.43 0.86
N THR A 68 10.71 6.10 0.27
CA THR A 68 10.99 6.37 -1.16
C THR A 68 10.46 5.26 -2.08
N ASN A 69 9.95 4.16 -1.53
CA ASN A 69 9.36 3.04 -2.29
C ASN A 69 7.92 3.35 -2.74
N VAL A 70 7.75 4.39 -3.53
CA VAL A 70 6.44 4.96 -3.91
C VAL A 70 6.13 4.85 -5.40
N ASP A 71 7.10 4.44 -6.23
CA ASP A 71 6.96 4.37 -7.68
C ASP A 71 6.37 5.68 -8.27
N VAL A 72 5.37 5.57 -9.16
CA VAL A 72 4.67 6.71 -9.78
C VAL A 72 3.51 7.25 -8.94
N LYS A 73 3.21 6.65 -7.77
CA LYS A 73 2.06 7.02 -6.92
C LYS A 73 2.02 8.52 -6.59
N PRO A 74 3.14 9.19 -6.21
CA PRO A 74 3.08 10.60 -5.86
C PRO A 74 2.68 11.46 -7.05
N ALA A 75 3.32 11.27 -8.22
CA ALA A 75 2.98 12.00 -9.44
C ALA A 75 1.51 11.80 -9.82
N PHE A 76 1.06 10.54 -9.85
CA PHE A 76 -0.31 10.20 -10.21
C PHE A 76 -1.35 10.82 -9.26
N LEU A 77 -1.14 10.71 -7.94
CA LEU A 77 -2.11 11.21 -6.95
C LEU A 77 -2.14 12.75 -6.91
N LEU A 78 -1.00 13.41 -7.07
CA LEU A 78 -0.95 14.87 -7.19
C LEU A 78 -1.70 15.38 -8.41
N ASP A 79 -1.49 14.75 -9.58
CA ASP A 79 -2.21 15.07 -10.82
C ASP A 79 -3.73 14.85 -10.68
N ASN A 80 -4.16 14.04 -9.71
CA ASN A 80 -5.56 13.74 -9.42
C ASN A 80 -6.12 14.50 -8.21
N GLY A 81 -5.43 15.53 -7.72
CA GLY A 81 -5.93 16.42 -6.68
C GLY A 81 -5.80 15.87 -5.26
N PHE A 82 -4.79 15.03 -5.00
CA PHE A 82 -4.47 14.55 -3.65
C PHE A 82 -3.10 15.04 -3.20
N CYS A 83 -2.96 15.36 -1.93
CA CYS A 83 -1.65 15.36 -1.27
C CYS A 83 -1.22 13.91 -1.00
N PHE A 84 0.07 13.63 -1.14
CA PHE A 84 0.60 12.30 -0.87
C PHE A 84 1.68 12.37 0.21
N VAL A 85 1.59 11.49 1.20
CA VAL A 85 2.59 11.37 2.26
C VAL A 85 3.06 9.93 2.32
N SER A 86 4.37 9.70 2.37
CA SER A 86 4.96 8.37 2.53
C SER A 86 5.84 8.34 3.76
N ILE A 87 5.79 7.26 4.55
CA ILE A 87 6.47 7.20 5.85
C ILE A 87 7.52 6.09 5.89
N ASP A 88 8.62 6.35 6.58
CA ASP A 88 9.46 5.32 7.15
C ASP A 88 8.81 4.84 8.46
N TYR A 89 9.07 3.60 8.85
CA TYR A 89 8.82 3.08 10.19
C TYR A 89 10.02 2.20 10.57
N ARG A 90 10.31 2.03 11.87
CA ARG A 90 11.49 1.26 12.29
C ARG A 90 11.33 -0.21 11.91
N LEU A 91 12.41 -0.85 11.46
CA LEU A 91 12.34 -2.20 10.88
C LEU A 91 12.85 -3.28 11.84
N LEU A 92 12.41 -4.51 11.62
CA LEU A 92 13.00 -5.69 12.25
C LEU A 92 14.51 -5.78 11.95
N PRO A 93 15.33 -6.29 12.90
CA PRO A 93 14.94 -6.78 14.23
C PRO A 93 14.92 -5.68 15.31
N LYS A 94 15.21 -4.42 14.96
CA LYS A 94 15.33 -3.32 15.93
C LYS A 94 13.98 -2.85 16.49
N ALA A 95 12.92 -3.04 15.73
CA ALA A 95 11.55 -2.77 16.13
C ALA A 95 10.65 -3.93 15.68
N ASP A 96 9.96 -4.55 16.64
CA ASP A 96 8.95 -5.56 16.35
C ASP A 96 7.69 -4.93 15.74
N VAL A 97 6.70 -5.77 15.38
CA VAL A 97 5.51 -5.29 14.67
C VAL A 97 4.62 -4.40 15.56
N ALA A 98 4.68 -4.53 16.89
CA ALA A 98 3.96 -3.65 17.80
C ALA A 98 4.56 -2.23 17.76
N ILE A 99 5.89 -2.13 17.86
CA ILE A 99 6.62 -0.86 17.73
C ILE A 99 6.39 -0.23 16.34
N GLN A 100 6.34 -1.05 15.28
CA GLN A 100 6.04 -0.57 13.93
C GLN A 100 4.63 0.02 13.81
N ALA A 101 3.65 -0.59 14.46
CA ALA A 101 2.29 -0.05 14.50
C ALA A 101 2.26 1.29 15.27
N ASP A 102 3.01 1.41 16.36
CA ASP A 102 3.12 2.66 17.12
C ASP A 102 3.81 3.77 16.31
N ASP A 103 4.79 3.44 15.46
CA ASP A 103 5.42 4.39 14.54
C ASP A 103 4.42 4.92 13.50
N VAL A 104 3.59 4.05 12.94
CA VAL A 104 2.51 4.43 12.00
C VAL A 104 1.52 5.40 12.65
N GLU A 105 1.11 5.14 13.89
CA GLU A 105 0.20 6.03 14.62
C GLU A 105 0.83 7.38 14.94
N GLN A 106 2.12 7.41 15.28
CA GLN A 106 2.86 8.64 15.49
C GLN A 106 2.98 9.45 14.19
N ALA A 107 3.27 8.79 13.07
CA ALA A 107 3.32 9.44 11.76
C ALA A 107 1.95 10.01 11.37
N TYR A 108 0.86 9.26 11.59
CA TYR A 108 -0.50 9.73 11.34
C TYR A 108 -0.84 10.97 12.19
N ARG A 109 -0.52 10.96 13.49
CA ARG A 109 -0.70 12.13 14.36
C ARG A 109 0.09 13.33 13.87
N TYR A 110 1.34 13.13 13.44
CA TYR A 110 2.14 14.20 12.84
C TYR A 110 1.47 14.76 11.59
N VAL A 111 1.03 13.91 10.67
CA VAL A 111 0.37 14.34 9.43
C VAL A 111 -0.90 15.13 9.75
N ARG A 112 -1.76 14.65 10.64
CA ARG A 112 -2.97 15.39 11.07
C ARG A 112 -2.65 16.78 11.63
N ALA A 113 -1.57 16.91 12.41
CA ALA A 113 -1.20 18.17 13.01
C ALA A 113 -0.55 19.17 12.04
N ASN A 114 -0.01 18.70 10.90
CA ASN A 114 0.89 19.50 10.08
C ASN A 114 0.47 19.61 8.60
N ILE A 115 -0.33 18.70 8.05
CA ILE A 115 -0.53 18.60 6.59
C ILE A 115 -1.23 19.82 5.97
N ALA A 116 -2.00 20.57 6.76
CA ALA A 116 -2.64 21.83 6.35
C ALA A 116 -1.66 22.84 5.75
N ARG A 117 -0.44 22.93 6.28
CA ARG A 117 0.59 23.87 5.78
C ARG A 117 1.19 23.45 4.44
N TYR A 118 0.89 22.24 3.97
CA TYR A 118 1.33 21.69 2.69
C TYR A 118 0.14 21.48 1.72
N GLY A 119 -0.98 22.14 1.99
CA GLY A 119 -2.16 22.11 1.12
C GLY A 119 -3.08 20.92 1.31
N GLY A 120 -2.81 20.01 2.25
CA GLY A 120 -3.69 18.86 2.53
C GLY A 120 -4.69 19.13 3.67
N ASP A 121 -5.85 18.50 3.63
CA ASP A 121 -6.88 18.60 4.66
C ASP A 121 -6.66 17.51 5.73
N PRO A 122 -6.40 17.89 7.00
CA PRO A 122 -6.15 16.93 8.09
C PRO A 122 -7.36 16.10 8.52
N ASN A 123 -8.55 16.40 7.98
CA ASN A 123 -9.79 15.67 8.23
C ASN A 123 -10.19 14.75 7.06
N ARG A 124 -9.48 14.81 5.93
CA ARG A 124 -9.71 13.97 4.75
C ARG A 124 -8.47 13.14 4.45
N ILE A 125 -8.12 12.25 5.36
CA ILE A 125 -6.94 11.37 5.24
C ILE A 125 -7.37 9.92 5.03
N ALA A 126 -6.94 9.33 3.91
CA ALA A 126 -6.94 7.89 3.70
C ALA A 126 -5.58 7.30 4.06
N VAL A 127 -5.57 6.14 4.70
CA VAL A 127 -4.34 5.36 4.92
C VAL A 127 -4.29 4.20 3.94
N MET A 128 -3.25 4.18 3.10
CA MET A 128 -2.98 3.15 2.12
C MET A 128 -1.74 2.37 2.53
N GLY A 129 -1.73 1.06 2.37
CA GLY A 129 -0.51 0.28 2.60
C GLY A 129 -0.41 -0.97 1.75
N HIS A 130 0.82 -1.38 1.42
CA HIS A 130 1.09 -2.61 0.67
C HIS A 130 1.70 -3.69 1.54
N SER A 131 1.22 -4.94 1.44
CA SER A 131 1.84 -6.10 2.07
C SER A 131 2.00 -5.93 3.59
N ALA A 132 3.23 -5.80 4.11
CA ALA A 132 3.48 -5.47 5.51
C ALA A 132 2.86 -4.12 5.91
N GLY A 133 2.97 -3.08 5.07
CA GLY A 133 2.30 -1.81 5.29
C GLY A 133 0.78 -1.90 5.22
N GLY A 134 0.24 -2.79 4.39
CA GLY A 134 -1.20 -3.09 4.36
C GLY A 134 -1.68 -3.75 5.65
N HIS A 135 -0.85 -4.62 6.23
CA HIS A 135 -1.11 -5.16 7.58
C HIS A 135 -1.07 -4.07 8.65
N LEU A 136 -0.06 -3.20 8.64
CA LEU A 136 0.07 -2.10 9.61
C LEU A 136 -1.07 -1.08 9.49
N ALA A 137 -1.51 -0.75 8.27
CA ALA A 137 -2.68 0.09 8.01
C ALA A 137 -3.96 -0.52 8.61
N ALA A 138 -4.17 -1.82 8.37
CA ALA A 138 -5.31 -2.54 8.92
C ALA A 138 -5.25 -2.61 10.46
N LEU A 139 -4.09 -2.93 11.02
CA LEU A 139 -3.91 -3.08 12.46
C LEU A 139 -4.17 -1.76 13.19
N THR A 140 -3.50 -0.69 12.78
CA THR A 140 -3.63 0.63 13.43
C THR A 140 -5.02 1.23 13.23
N GLY A 141 -5.61 1.10 12.04
CA GLY A 141 -6.97 1.56 11.76
C GLY A 141 -8.01 0.84 12.63
N LEU A 142 -7.96 -0.50 12.65
CA LEU A 142 -8.95 -1.29 13.40
C LEU A 142 -8.76 -1.27 14.90
N ARG A 143 -7.53 -1.08 15.43
CA ARG A 143 -7.30 -0.93 16.88
C ARG A 143 -7.58 0.49 17.40
N GLY A 144 -7.97 1.42 16.52
CA GLY A 144 -8.33 2.80 16.90
C GLY A 144 -7.15 3.77 16.98
N GLY A 145 -5.99 3.37 16.48
CA GLY A 145 -4.77 4.19 16.43
C GLY A 145 -4.81 5.37 15.44
N LEU A 146 -5.79 5.36 14.53
CA LEU A 146 -5.96 6.37 13.48
C LEU A 146 -7.27 7.15 13.67
N PRO A 147 -7.40 7.99 14.72
CA PRO A 147 -8.66 8.67 15.03
C PRO A 147 -9.04 9.65 13.91
N GLY A 148 -10.24 9.48 13.37
CA GLY A 148 -10.77 10.32 12.29
C GLY A 148 -10.24 9.97 10.89
N VAL A 149 -9.62 8.81 10.69
CA VAL A 149 -9.22 8.37 9.34
C VAL A 149 -10.47 8.18 8.47
N ALA A 150 -10.44 8.75 7.27
CA ALA A 150 -11.58 8.76 6.36
C ALA A 150 -11.77 7.42 5.65
N ALA A 151 -10.68 6.74 5.31
CA ALA A 151 -10.72 5.46 4.61
C ALA A 151 -9.43 4.64 4.80
N LEU A 152 -9.53 3.33 4.60
CA LEU A 152 -8.38 2.42 4.55
C LEU A 152 -8.27 1.78 3.15
N VAL A 153 -7.06 1.72 2.60
CA VAL A 153 -6.74 0.98 1.38
C VAL A 153 -5.68 -0.08 1.68
N LEU A 154 -6.13 -1.32 1.76
CA LEU A 154 -5.35 -2.47 2.18
C LEU A 154 -4.93 -3.26 0.95
N ASN A 155 -3.74 -2.92 0.42
CA ASN A 155 -3.23 -3.53 -0.80
C ASN A 155 -2.42 -4.79 -0.49
N ASP A 156 -3.03 -5.94 -0.75
CA ASP A 156 -2.34 -7.21 -0.86
C ASP A 156 -1.59 -7.63 0.43
N THR A 157 -2.33 -7.74 1.54
CA THR A 157 -1.86 -8.43 2.76
C THR A 157 -2.67 -9.70 3.01
N ARG A 158 -2.13 -10.62 3.82
CA ARG A 158 -2.86 -11.80 4.32
C ARG A 158 -2.72 -12.00 5.82
N ALA A 159 -1.97 -11.14 6.52
CA ALA A 159 -1.79 -11.21 7.97
C ALA A 159 -2.97 -10.58 8.74
N TYR A 160 -4.21 -10.77 8.27
CA TYR A 160 -5.38 -10.23 8.97
C TYR A 160 -5.68 -10.99 10.26
N ASP A 161 -5.45 -12.30 10.27
CA ASP A 161 -5.61 -13.19 11.41
C ASP A 161 -4.43 -14.16 11.45
N LEU A 162 -3.51 -13.95 12.39
CA LEU A 162 -2.26 -14.69 12.49
C LEU A 162 -2.47 -16.13 12.98
N GLU A 163 -3.50 -16.40 13.78
CA GLU A 163 -3.84 -17.76 14.21
C GLU A 163 -4.40 -18.58 13.03
N VAL A 164 -5.30 -18.00 12.24
CA VAL A 164 -5.80 -18.62 11.00
C VAL A 164 -4.67 -18.80 10.00
N LEU A 165 -3.80 -17.79 9.85
CA LEU A 165 -2.64 -17.87 8.97
C LEU A 165 -1.73 -19.05 9.37
N ALA A 166 -1.47 -19.25 10.66
CA ALA A 166 -0.67 -20.37 11.14
C ALA A 166 -1.35 -21.72 10.90
N ARG A 167 -2.63 -21.88 11.29
CA ARG A 167 -3.39 -23.12 11.13
C ARG A 167 -3.54 -23.57 9.66
N SER A 168 -3.58 -22.62 8.74
CA SER A 168 -3.66 -22.88 7.29
C SER A 168 -2.30 -23.15 6.62
N GLY A 169 -1.21 -23.25 7.39
CA GLY A 169 0.14 -23.44 6.84
C GLY A 169 0.73 -22.17 6.19
N GLY A 170 0.09 -21.02 6.38
CA GLY A 170 0.50 -19.72 5.83
C GLY A 170 1.62 -19.02 6.60
N MET A 171 2.16 -19.62 7.66
CA MET A 171 3.27 -19.04 8.43
C MET A 171 4.62 -19.27 7.74
N THR A 172 4.85 -18.61 6.60
CA THR A 172 6.13 -18.69 5.88
C THR A 172 7.26 -18.06 6.70
N PRO A 173 8.55 -18.27 6.36
CA PRO A 173 9.67 -17.71 7.11
C PRO A 173 9.63 -16.18 7.29
N ALA A 174 8.98 -15.46 6.37
CA ALA A 174 8.78 -14.02 6.50
C ALA A 174 7.80 -13.67 7.63
N TYR A 175 6.66 -14.37 7.72
CA TYR A 175 5.69 -14.17 8.80
C TYR A 175 6.21 -14.70 10.13
N ALA A 176 6.85 -15.88 10.16
CA ALA A 176 7.42 -16.45 11.38
C ALA A 176 8.49 -15.53 12.00
N ARG A 177 9.24 -14.79 11.18
CA ARG A 177 10.20 -13.79 11.65
C ARG A 177 9.53 -12.54 12.23
N ALA A 178 8.42 -12.11 11.63
CA ALA A 178 7.70 -10.92 12.07
C ALA A 178 6.80 -11.19 13.30
N PHE A 179 6.31 -12.42 13.44
CA PHE A 179 5.39 -12.85 14.48
C PHE A 179 5.90 -14.11 15.20
N PRO A 180 7.10 -14.06 15.81
CA PRO A 180 7.75 -15.23 16.38
C PRO A 180 7.05 -15.75 17.65
N ASP A 181 6.30 -14.89 18.34
CA ASP A 181 5.60 -15.22 19.59
C ASP A 181 4.08 -15.36 19.36
N PRO A 182 3.53 -16.60 19.42
CA PRO A 182 2.09 -16.84 19.33
C PRO A 182 1.25 -16.10 20.37
N ALA A 183 1.81 -15.76 21.54
CA ALA A 183 1.09 -15.00 22.56
C ALA A 183 0.71 -13.58 22.08
N GLN A 184 1.45 -13.03 21.11
CA GLN A 184 1.18 -11.71 20.53
C GLN A 184 0.24 -11.76 19.32
N TRP A 185 -0.03 -12.94 18.75
CA TRP A 185 -0.77 -13.06 17.49
C TRP A 185 -2.14 -12.40 17.54
N ARG A 186 -2.88 -12.55 18.64
CA ARG A 186 -4.18 -11.89 18.80
C ARG A 186 -4.07 -10.38 18.79
N ALA A 187 -3.11 -9.81 19.51
CA ALA A 187 -2.91 -8.36 19.57
C ALA A 187 -2.45 -7.77 18.23
N LEU A 188 -1.70 -8.54 17.45
CA LEU A 188 -1.15 -8.13 16.15
C LEU A 188 -2.01 -8.53 14.94
N SER A 189 -3.18 -9.14 15.16
CA SER A 189 -4.13 -9.51 14.12
C SER A 189 -5.18 -8.42 13.94
N PRO A 190 -5.25 -7.71 12.79
CA PRO A 190 -6.33 -6.76 12.51
C PRO A 190 -7.74 -7.33 12.76
N ALA A 191 -7.97 -8.60 12.43
CA ALA A 191 -9.27 -9.26 12.55
C ALA A 191 -9.81 -9.35 13.99
N THR A 192 -8.95 -9.34 15.01
CA THR A 192 -9.38 -9.39 16.42
C THR A 192 -9.91 -8.04 16.91
N HIS A 193 -9.52 -6.94 16.25
CA HIS A 193 -9.93 -5.57 16.59
C HIS A 193 -11.20 -5.10 15.89
N VAL A 194 -11.79 -5.92 15.00
CA VAL A 194 -13.05 -5.57 14.31
C VAL A 194 -14.19 -5.37 15.33
N GLY A 195 -14.30 -6.25 16.34
CA GLY A 195 -15.33 -6.14 17.38
C GLY A 195 -16.75 -6.02 16.81
N SER A 196 -17.58 -5.17 17.43
CA SER A 196 -18.95 -4.85 16.99
C SER A 196 -19.10 -3.45 16.39
N ARG A 197 -18.02 -2.65 16.36
CA ARG A 197 -18.08 -1.26 15.90
C ARG A 197 -18.01 -1.18 14.38
N LYS A 198 -18.67 -0.16 13.82
CA LYS A 198 -18.45 0.25 12.43
C LYS A 198 -17.07 0.90 12.31
N HIS A 199 -16.33 0.52 11.28
CA HIS A 199 -15.00 1.05 10.96
C HIS A 199 -15.08 1.99 9.76
N PRO A 200 -14.00 2.74 9.47
CA PRO A 200 -13.90 3.52 8.23
C PRO A 200 -14.15 2.66 6.99
N PRO A 201 -14.75 3.22 5.92
CA PRO A 201 -14.81 2.56 4.62
C PRO A 201 -13.45 1.95 4.25
N THR A 202 -13.46 0.69 3.82
CA THR A 202 -12.23 -0.08 3.61
C THR A 202 -12.20 -0.69 2.22
N PHE A 203 -11.16 -0.38 1.45
CA PHE A 203 -10.83 -1.05 0.20
C PHE A 203 -9.83 -2.16 0.48
N ILE A 204 -10.10 -3.36 0.01
CA ILE A 204 -9.23 -4.53 0.15
C ILE A 204 -8.90 -5.06 -1.23
N ALA A 205 -7.62 -5.17 -1.56
CA ALA A 205 -7.15 -5.80 -2.79
C ALA A 205 -6.36 -7.07 -2.47
N TYR A 206 -6.48 -8.10 -3.30
CA TYR A 206 -5.63 -9.28 -3.25
C TYR A 206 -5.12 -9.67 -4.63
N SER A 207 -3.88 -10.15 -4.70
CA SER A 207 -3.23 -10.68 -5.87
C SER A 207 -3.39 -12.20 -5.97
N ARG A 208 -2.87 -12.81 -7.05
CA ARG A 208 -2.83 -14.27 -7.20
C ARG A 208 -1.86 -14.99 -6.26
N ALA A 209 -1.14 -14.28 -5.41
CA ALA A 209 -0.23 -14.92 -4.47
C ALA A 209 -1.02 -15.76 -3.45
N SER A 210 -0.47 -16.93 -3.11
CA SER A 210 -1.17 -17.96 -2.34
C SER A 210 -1.74 -17.44 -1.00
N GLY A 211 -3.00 -17.81 -0.73
CA GLY A 211 -3.72 -17.52 0.51
C GLY A 211 -4.25 -16.10 0.66
N ARG A 212 -3.97 -15.19 -0.28
CA ARG A 212 -4.38 -13.78 -0.17
C ARG A 212 -5.85 -13.55 -0.44
N GLU A 213 -6.40 -14.23 -1.43
CA GLU A 213 -7.84 -14.19 -1.72
C GLU A 213 -8.65 -14.64 -0.51
N ALA A 214 -8.39 -15.86 -0.01
CA ALA A 214 -9.12 -16.42 1.12
C ALA A 214 -9.04 -15.52 2.37
N ALA A 215 -7.83 -15.03 2.71
CA ALA A 215 -7.65 -14.14 3.85
C ALA A 215 -8.40 -12.80 3.67
N SER A 216 -8.38 -12.23 2.46
CA SER A 216 -9.03 -10.96 2.15
C SER A 216 -10.54 -11.07 2.14
N ARG A 217 -11.10 -12.15 1.57
CA ARG A 217 -12.55 -12.43 1.61
C ARG A 217 -13.06 -12.61 3.03
N ALA A 218 -12.39 -13.44 3.84
CA ALA A 218 -12.78 -13.67 5.22
C ALA A 218 -12.73 -12.38 6.07
N PHE A 219 -11.71 -11.55 5.86
CA PHE A 219 -11.61 -10.26 6.56
C PHE A 219 -12.67 -9.25 6.09
N ALA A 220 -12.94 -9.19 4.78
CA ALA A 220 -14.00 -8.37 4.21
C ALA A 220 -15.39 -8.74 4.77
N GLU A 221 -15.69 -10.03 4.86
CA GLU A 221 -16.94 -10.54 5.45
C GLU A 221 -17.06 -10.15 6.92
N ARG A 222 -15.98 -10.31 7.69
CA ARG A 222 -15.93 -9.90 9.11
C ARG A 222 -16.20 -8.41 9.29
N LEU A 223 -15.66 -7.54 8.43
CA LEU A 223 -15.92 -6.11 8.47
C LEU A 223 -17.38 -5.78 8.07
N ARG A 224 -17.87 -6.39 7.00
CA ARG A 224 -19.26 -6.20 6.54
C ARG A 224 -20.29 -6.61 7.59
N ALA A 225 -19.98 -7.63 8.39
CA ALA A 225 -20.83 -8.07 9.50
C ALA A 225 -21.05 -6.99 10.59
N THR A 226 -20.19 -5.95 10.66
CA THR A 226 -20.39 -4.80 11.57
C THR A 226 -21.06 -3.60 10.89
N GLY A 227 -21.50 -3.75 9.64
CA GLY A 227 -22.02 -2.64 8.83
C GLY A 227 -20.93 -1.72 8.26
N THR A 228 -19.66 -2.13 8.31
CA THR A 228 -18.56 -1.42 7.65
C THR A 228 -18.69 -1.56 6.13
N GLU A 229 -18.53 -0.45 5.41
CA GLU A 229 -18.51 -0.45 3.95
C GLU A 229 -17.19 -1.02 3.45
N VAL A 230 -17.26 -2.05 2.61
CA VAL A 230 -16.07 -2.74 2.10
C VAL A 230 -16.13 -2.92 0.60
N THR A 231 -15.16 -2.36 -0.10
CA THR A 231 -14.87 -2.67 -1.51
C THR A 231 -13.81 -3.75 -1.55
N LEU A 232 -14.11 -4.88 -2.20
CA LEU A 232 -13.17 -5.97 -2.39
C LEU A 232 -12.80 -6.06 -3.87
N PHE A 233 -11.52 -5.91 -4.18
CA PHE A 233 -10.99 -5.94 -5.53
C PHE A 233 -10.31 -7.29 -5.80
N ASP A 234 -10.79 -7.97 -6.85
CA ASP A 234 -10.15 -9.17 -7.37
C ASP A 234 -8.95 -8.78 -8.24
N GLY A 235 -7.75 -8.90 -7.67
CA GLY A 235 -6.50 -8.66 -8.35
C GLY A 235 -5.82 -9.95 -8.80
N SER A 236 -6.54 -11.03 -9.10
CA SER A 236 -5.97 -12.30 -9.57
C SER A 236 -5.12 -12.17 -10.86
N ALA A 237 -5.32 -11.10 -11.64
CA ALA A 237 -4.43 -10.76 -12.76
C ALA A 237 -3.02 -10.32 -12.33
N TYR A 238 -2.86 -9.87 -11.08
CA TYR A 238 -1.62 -9.31 -10.56
C TYR A 238 -0.79 -10.33 -9.78
N SER A 239 0.52 -10.14 -9.79
CA SER A 239 1.43 -10.69 -8.80
C SER A 239 1.44 -9.85 -7.51
N HIS A 240 2.03 -10.40 -6.45
CA HIS A 240 2.24 -9.68 -5.18
C HIS A 240 2.92 -8.32 -5.34
N MET A 241 3.85 -8.22 -6.29
CA MET A 241 4.60 -6.98 -6.52
C MET A 241 3.91 -6.06 -7.52
N SER A 242 3.36 -6.61 -8.60
CA SER A 242 2.75 -5.81 -9.67
C SER A 242 1.48 -5.08 -9.20
N ILE A 243 0.69 -5.69 -8.29
CA ILE A 243 -0.49 -5.04 -7.69
C ILE A 243 -0.15 -3.74 -6.93
N ASN A 244 1.11 -3.57 -6.50
CA ASN A 244 1.55 -2.32 -5.90
C ASN A 244 2.34 -1.45 -6.87
N ARG A 245 3.28 -2.05 -7.59
CA ARG A 245 4.21 -1.32 -8.46
C ARG A 245 3.46 -0.59 -9.58
N ASP A 246 2.45 -1.24 -10.16
CA ASP A 246 1.76 -0.76 -11.35
C ASP A 246 0.66 0.28 -10.99
N PHE A 247 0.45 0.55 -9.68
CA PHE A 247 -0.49 1.59 -9.25
C PHE A 247 -0.05 2.97 -9.76
N GLY A 248 -0.95 3.65 -10.45
CA GLY A 248 -0.74 4.94 -11.09
C GLY A 248 -0.30 4.84 -12.56
N ASP A 249 -0.06 3.63 -13.07
CA ASP A 249 0.16 3.42 -14.50
C ASP A 249 -1.15 3.56 -15.29
N GLU A 250 -1.03 3.99 -16.55
CA GLU A 250 -2.17 4.20 -17.43
C GLU A 250 -2.94 2.90 -17.68
N GLY A 251 -4.26 2.94 -17.52
CA GLY A 251 -5.14 1.78 -17.74
C GLY A 251 -5.11 0.73 -16.63
N ASP A 252 -4.37 0.93 -15.54
CA ASP A 252 -4.34 -0.01 -14.42
C ASP A 252 -5.72 -0.10 -13.72
N ALA A 253 -6.27 -1.33 -13.67
CA ALA A 253 -7.62 -1.56 -13.16
C ALA A 253 -7.74 -1.31 -11.65
N LEU A 254 -6.73 -1.69 -10.87
CA LEU A 254 -6.68 -1.41 -9.44
C LEU A 254 -6.68 0.10 -9.19
N THR A 255 -5.87 0.85 -9.92
CA THR A 255 -5.78 2.31 -9.83
C THR A 255 -7.15 2.94 -10.05
N GLY A 256 -7.85 2.57 -11.12
CA GLY A 256 -9.22 3.04 -11.38
C GLY A 256 -10.18 2.76 -10.22
N ALA A 257 -10.18 1.52 -9.71
CA ALA A 257 -11.05 1.12 -8.61
C ALA A 257 -10.74 1.86 -7.29
N VAL A 258 -9.47 2.03 -6.95
CA VAL A 258 -9.04 2.79 -5.78
C VAL A 258 -9.39 4.27 -5.92
N MET A 259 -9.25 4.87 -7.10
CA MET A 259 -9.61 6.28 -7.29
C MET A 259 -11.11 6.53 -7.17
N ILE A 260 -11.96 5.62 -7.65
CA ILE A 260 -13.41 5.68 -7.41
C ILE A 260 -13.70 5.63 -5.91
N PHE A 261 -13.08 4.68 -5.20
CA PHE A 261 -13.23 4.53 -3.76
C PHE A 261 -12.76 5.77 -2.99
N LEU A 262 -11.56 6.28 -3.27
CA LEU A 262 -11.00 7.46 -2.60
C LEU A 262 -11.86 8.70 -2.85
N LYS A 263 -12.31 8.93 -4.09
CA LYS A 263 -13.18 10.08 -4.41
C LYS A 263 -14.54 9.98 -3.72
N ALA A 264 -15.08 8.77 -3.51
CA ALA A 264 -16.33 8.59 -2.78
C ALA A 264 -16.14 8.80 -1.26
N ALA A 265 -15.06 8.28 -0.68
CA ALA A 265 -14.84 8.33 0.77
C ALA A 265 -14.23 9.65 1.27
N LEU A 266 -13.57 10.41 0.39
CA LEU A 266 -12.91 11.68 0.72
C LEU A 266 -13.53 12.86 -0.02
N GLY A 267 -14.52 12.64 -0.89
CA GLY A 267 -15.19 13.68 -1.69
C GLY A 267 -15.87 14.75 -0.87
#